data_AF-A0A081RCK0-F1
#
_entry.id   AF-A0A081RCK0-F1
#
_cell.length_a   1.000
_cell.length_b   1.000
_cell.length_c   1.000
_cell.angle_alpha   90.00
_cell.angle_beta   90.00
_cell.angle_gamma   90.00
#
_symmetry.space_group_name_H-M   'P 1'
#
loop_
_entity.id
_entity.type
_entity.pdbx_description
1 polymer ?
#
loop_
_entity_poly.entity_id
_entity_poly.type
_entity_poly.pdbx_seq_one_letter_code
_entity_poly.pdbx_strand_id
1 'polypeptide(L)'
;MMKVAIALISGALFGAGLALSGMADPMRVRAFLDLLGPWDPTLAFVMGGAMIPMAVAWVVQKRLERSLAGAAFNLPETRRLDWKLALGAILFGIGWGLGGLCPGPAIASLALKPIHAAPFVLAMLAGMALNRFAPSGTAGTSQRAKGTSSHRPPASETQRG
;
A
#
# COMPACT_ATOMS: atom_id res chain seq x y z
N MET A 1 -13.51 15.36 -9.51
CA MET A 1 -14.16 14.32 -10.33
C MET A 1 -13.16 13.42 -11.04
N MET A 2 -12.20 13.96 -11.81
CA MET A 2 -11.17 13.16 -12.51
C MET A 2 -10.43 12.13 -11.63
N LYS A 3 -10.06 12.50 -10.40
CA LYS A 3 -9.38 11.59 -9.45
C LYS A 3 -10.22 10.37 -9.07
N VAL A 4 -11.53 10.55 -8.90
CA VAL A 4 -12.45 9.47 -8.53
C VAL A 4 -12.65 8.51 -9.70
N ALA A 5 -12.79 9.05 -10.92
CA ALA A 5 -12.87 8.23 -12.13
C ALA A 5 -11.60 7.39 -12.33
N ILE A 6 -10.41 7.99 -12.17
CA ILE A 6 -9.13 7.26 -12.24
C ILE A 6 -9.05 6.18 -11.16
N ALA A 7 -9.44 6.48 -9.91
CA ALA A 7 -9.45 5.52 -8.81
C ALA A 7 -10.40 4.35 -9.06
N LEU A 8 -11.59 4.60 -9.61
CA LEU A 8 -12.56 3.57 -9.96
C LEU A 8 -12.07 2.68 -11.10
N ILE A 9 -11.52 3.27 -12.17
CA ILE A 9 -10.98 2.51 -13.32
C ILE A 9 -9.80 1.64 -12.87
N SER A 10 -8.88 2.20 -12.10
CA SER A 10 -7.71 1.45 -11.59
C SER A 10 -8.14 0.35 -10.61
N GLY A 11 -9.10 0.63 -9.72
CA GLY A 11 -9.67 -0.39 -8.83
C GLY A 11 -10.40 -1.51 -9.58
N ALA A 12 -11.17 -1.17 -10.62
CA ALA A 12 -11.86 -2.15 -11.47
C ALA A 12 -10.88 -3.02 -12.26
N LEU A 13 -9.85 -2.42 -12.87
CA LEU A 13 -8.79 -3.16 -13.57
C LEU A 13 -8.03 -4.10 -12.62
N PHE A 14 -7.70 -3.62 -11.42
CA PHE A 14 -7.05 -4.43 -10.40
C PHE A 14 -7.93 -5.61 -9.95
N GLY A 15 -9.20 -5.34 -9.64
CA GLY A 15 -10.17 -6.37 -9.25
C GLY A 15 -10.40 -7.40 -10.37
N ALA A 16 -10.52 -6.96 -11.61
CA ALA A 16 -10.64 -7.84 -12.78
C ALA A 16 -9.40 -8.73 -12.95
N GLY A 17 -8.20 -8.18 -12.79
CA GLY A 17 -6.96 -8.95 -12.82
C GLY A 17 -6.87 -9.99 -11.70
N LEU A 18 -7.32 -9.66 -10.48
CA LEU A 18 -7.39 -10.61 -9.37
C LEU A 18 -8.41 -11.74 -9.62
N ALA A 19 -9.57 -11.41 -10.18
CA ALA A 19 -10.59 -12.39 -10.53
C ALA A 19 -10.10 -13.35 -11.63
N LEU A 20 -9.47 -12.82 -12.68
CA LEU A 20 -8.92 -13.61 -13.80
C LEU A 20 -7.75 -14.49 -13.38
N SER A 21 -6.87 -14.00 -12.49
CA SER A 21 -5.71 -14.77 -12.01
C SER A 21 -6.05 -15.86 -10.99
N GLY A 22 -7.24 -15.82 -10.38
CA GLY A 22 -7.62 -16.73 -9.30
C GLY A 22 -6.79 -16.54 -8.01
N MET A 23 -6.07 -15.42 -7.89
CA MET A 23 -5.20 -15.12 -6.74
C MET A 23 -5.97 -14.84 -5.45
N ALA A 24 -7.30 -14.68 -5.54
CA ALA A 24 -8.21 -14.60 -4.41
C ALA A 24 -8.34 -15.93 -3.63
N ASP A 25 -7.85 -17.04 -4.18
CA ASP A 25 -7.89 -18.36 -3.54
C ASP A 25 -6.69 -18.58 -2.59
N PRO A 26 -6.92 -18.75 -1.28
CA PRO A 26 -5.85 -19.00 -0.31
C PRO A 26 -5.07 -20.29 -0.58
N MET A 27 -5.64 -21.25 -1.30
CA MET A 27 -4.94 -22.50 -1.65
C MET A 27 -3.78 -22.25 -2.60
N ARG A 28 -3.92 -21.33 -3.57
CA ARG A 28 -2.81 -20.98 -4.48
C ARG A 28 -1.68 -20.26 -3.76
N VAL A 29 -2.02 -19.42 -2.78
CA VAL A 29 -1.02 -18.72 -1.95
C VAL A 29 -0.24 -19.73 -1.11
N ARG A 30 -0.93 -20.71 -0.50
CA ARG A 30 -0.26 -21.76 0.28
C ARG A 30 0.56 -22.70 -0.60
N ALA A 31 0.06 -23.08 -1.78
CA ALA A 31 0.80 -23.89 -2.75
C ALA A 31 2.05 -23.18 -3.32
N PHE A 32 2.03 -21.86 -3.43
CA PHE A 32 3.21 -21.07 -3.78
C PHE A 32 4.26 -21.03 -2.65
N LEU A 33 3.82 -21.01 -1.38
CA LEU A 33 4.70 -21.02 -0.21
C LEU A 33 5.22 -22.43 0.13
N ASP A 34 4.62 -23.48 -0.43
CA ASP A 34 5.04 -24.86 -0.25
C ASP A 34 6.23 -25.21 -1.15
N LEU A 35 7.42 -24.82 -0.70
CA LEU A 35 8.70 -25.07 -1.37
C LEU A 35 9.19 -26.53 -1.22
N LEU A 36 8.56 -27.32 -0.33
CA LEU A 36 8.94 -28.70 0.00
C LEU A 36 7.99 -29.74 -0.64
N GLY A 37 6.87 -29.29 -1.24
CA GLY A 37 5.85 -30.10 -1.90
C GLY A 37 5.68 -29.78 -3.40
N PRO A 38 4.47 -29.96 -3.98
CA PRO A 38 4.17 -29.61 -5.36
C PRO A 38 4.06 -28.09 -5.53
N TRP A 39 5.20 -27.43 -5.64
CA TRP A 39 5.31 -25.97 -5.77
C TRP A 39 4.66 -25.44 -7.07
N ASP A 40 3.72 -24.50 -6.94
CA ASP A 40 3.01 -23.87 -8.08
C ASP A 40 3.59 -22.47 -8.41
N PRO A 41 4.28 -22.28 -9.56
CA PRO A 41 4.90 -21.01 -9.94
C PRO A 41 3.91 -19.97 -10.48
N THR A 42 2.63 -20.29 -10.63
CA THR A 42 1.61 -19.40 -11.22
C THR A 42 1.56 -18.05 -10.51
N LEU A 43 1.74 -18.05 -9.19
CA LEU A 43 1.69 -16.84 -8.36
C LEU A 43 2.90 -15.93 -8.58
N ALA A 44 4.08 -16.50 -8.85
CA ALA A 44 5.28 -15.73 -9.20
C ALA A 44 5.11 -15.00 -10.54
N PHE A 45 4.45 -15.62 -11.52
CA PHE A 45 4.19 -14.99 -12.82
C PHE A 45 3.22 -13.81 -12.69
N VAL A 46 2.17 -13.95 -11.90
CA VAL A 46 1.22 -12.86 -11.62
C VAL A 46 1.89 -11.72 -10.84
N MET A 47 2.66 -12.05 -9.81
CA MET A 47 3.37 -11.05 -9.02
C MET A 47 4.43 -10.32 -9.86
N GLY A 48 5.20 -11.05 -10.67
CA GLY A 48 6.15 -10.48 -11.62
C GLY A 48 5.47 -9.58 -12.67
N GLY A 49 4.34 -10.03 -13.23
CA GLY A 49 3.53 -9.26 -14.16
C GLY A 49 2.94 -7.98 -13.57
N ALA A 50 2.64 -7.95 -12.26
CA ALA A 50 2.22 -6.75 -11.55
C ALA A 50 3.40 -5.83 -11.16
N MET A 51 4.56 -6.41 -10.87
CA MET A 51 5.74 -5.69 -10.42
C MET A 51 6.43 -4.92 -11.55
N ILE A 52 6.41 -5.43 -12.78
CA ILE A 52 6.94 -4.76 -13.97
C ILE A 52 6.27 -3.39 -14.24
N PRO A 53 4.94 -3.28 -14.41
CA PRO A 53 4.29 -2.00 -14.64
C PRO A 53 4.45 -1.04 -13.45
N MET A 54 4.54 -1.55 -12.22
CA MET A 54 4.86 -0.73 -11.05
C MET A 54 6.29 -0.17 -11.13
N ALA A 55 7.28 -0.98 -11.50
CA ALA A 55 8.66 -0.53 -11.68
C ALA A 55 8.77 0.52 -12.79
N VAL A 56 8.08 0.30 -13.93
CA VAL A 56 7.98 1.28 -15.01
C VAL A 56 7.33 2.57 -14.52
N ALA A 57 6.21 2.48 -13.79
CA ALA A 57 5.54 3.64 -13.22
C ALA A 57 6.46 4.43 -12.28
N TRP A 58 7.33 3.75 -11.52
CA TRP A 58 8.29 4.41 -10.62
C TRP A 58 9.42 5.10 -11.38
N VAL A 59 9.93 4.51 -12.46
CA VAL A 59 10.93 5.14 -13.35
C VAL A 59 10.34 6.36 -14.06
N VAL A 60 9.09 6.25 -14.54
CA VAL A 60 8.37 7.34 -15.19
C VAL A 60 8.05 8.44 -14.17
N GLN A 61 7.60 8.10 -12.97
CA GLN A 61 7.38 9.04 -11.87
C GLN A 61 8.62 9.88 -11.57
N LYS A 62 9.81 9.27 -11.53
CA LYS A 62 11.07 10.00 -11.31
C LYS A 62 11.35 11.06 -12.36
N ARG A 63 10.73 10.97 -13.54
CA ARG A 63 10.85 11.94 -14.64
C ARG A 63 9.67 12.93 -14.70
N LEU A 64 8.62 12.75 -13.90
CA LEU A 64 7.47 13.66 -13.84
C LEU A 64 7.63 14.64 -12.67
N GLU A 65 7.82 15.93 -12.98
CA GLU A 65 7.86 16.99 -11.97
C GLU A 65 6.48 17.32 -11.36
N ARG A 66 5.38 16.94 -12.04
CA ARG A 66 3.99 17.11 -11.58
C ARG A 66 3.19 15.83 -11.74
N SER A 67 2.32 15.55 -10.77
CA SER A 67 1.36 14.45 -10.84
C SER A 67 0.23 14.81 -11.81
N LEU A 68 -0.15 13.87 -12.68
CA LEU A 68 -1.28 14.02 -13.62
C LEU A 68 -2.64 14.26 -12.90
N ALA A 69 -2.73 14.02 -11.59
CA ALA A 69 -3.95 14.16 -10.79
C ALA A 69 -3.77 15.03 -9.52
N GLY A 70 -2.65 15.74 -9.35
CA GLY A 70 -2.37 16.57 -8.18
C GLY A 70 -1.11 17.43 -8.27
N ALA A 71 -0.95 18.39 -7.35
CA ALA A 71 0.08 19.42 -7.43
C ALA A 71 1.53 18.93 -7.23
N ALA A 72 1.74 17.82 -6.50
CA ALA A 72 3.05 17.23 -6.24
C ALA A 72 2.95 15.75 -5.84
N PHE A 73 3.99 14.96 -6.11
CA PHE A 73 4.16 13.63 -5.52
C PHE A 73 4.63 13.78 -4.06
N ASN A 74 3.78 13.42 -3.09
CA ASN A 74 4.18 13.34 -1.69
C ASN A 74 4.93 12.03 -1.46
N LEU A 75 6.23 11.99 -1.78
CA LEU A 75 7.09 10.87 -1.39
C LEU A 75 7.54 11.07 0.07
N PRO A 76 7.23 10.13 0.98
CA PRO A 76 7.78 10.20 2.33
C PRO A 76 9.30 9.98 2.30
N GLU A 77 10.08 10.96 2.77
CA GLU A 77 11.55 10.89 2.90
C GLU A 77 12.05 9.93 4.01
N THR A 78 11.14 9.14 4.60
CA THR A 78 11.47 8.34 5.79
C THR A 78 12.03 6.97 5.42
N ARG A 79 13.35 6.93 5.21
CA ARG A 79 14.16 5.71 4.97
C ARG A 79 14.81 5.18 6.25
N ARG A 80 14.21 5.39 7.43
CA ARG A 80 14.76 4.84 8.68
C ARG A 80 14.03 3.55 9.01
N LEU A 81 14.75 2.44 8.85
CA LEU A 81 14.28 1.13 9.30
C LEU A 81 14.36 1.10 10.83
N ASP A 82 13.23 1.20 11.51
CA ASP A 82 13.11 1.13 12.96
C ASP A 82 12.83 -0.33 13.39
N TRP A 83 13.31 -0.73 14.57
CA TRP A 83 13.03 -2.04 15.16
C TRP A 83 11.53 -2.31 15.31
N LYS A 84 10.74 -1.27 15.61
CA LYS A 84 9.27 -1.36 15.67
C LYS A 84 8.66 -1.75 14.32
N LEU A 85 9.21 -1.21 13.22
CA LEU A 85 8.78 -1.55 11.86
C LEU A 85 9.21 -2.96 11.46
N ALA A 86 10.44 -3.35 11.82
CA ALA A 86 10.94 -4.70 11.56
C ALA A 86 10.10 -5.76 12.29
N LEU A 87 9.81 -5.56 13.58
CA LEU A 87 8.98 -6.46 14.37
C LEU A 87 7.56 -6.55 13.80
N GLY A 88 6.97 -5.40 13.44
CA GLY A 88 5.65 -5.36 12.80
C GLY A 88 5.63 -6.10 11.45
N ALA A 89 6.67 -5.95 10.63
CA ALA A 89 6.79 -6.65 9.35
C ALA A 89 6.92 -8.17 9.51
N ILE A 90 7.65 -8.63 10.53
CA ILE A 90 7.77 -10.07 10.85
C ILE A 90 6.42 -10.63 11.29
N LEU A 91 5.75 -9.99 12.27
CA LEU A 91 4.44 -10.44 12.74
C LEU A 91 3.40 -10.45 11.60
N PHE A 92 3.42 -9.41 10.76
CA PHE A 92 2.55 -9.31 9.59
C PHE A 92 2.84 -10.42 8.56
N GLY A 93 4.11 -10.69 8.28
CA GLY A 93 4.55 -11.76 7.37
C GLY A 93 4.14 -13.15 7.87
N ILE A 94 4.26 -13.43 9.17
CA ILE A 94 3.81 -14.68 9.79
C ILE A 94 2.28 -14.83 9.63
N GLY A 95 1.52 -13.78 9.94
CA GLY A 95 0.07 -13.78 9.77
C GLY A 95 -0.37 -13.98 8.31
N TRP A 96 0.35 -13.36 7.38
CA TRP A 96 0.12 -13.54 5.94
C TRP A 96 0.38 -14.97 5.48
N GLY A 97 1.51 -15.57 5.88
CA GLY A 97 1.86 -16.95 5.52
C GLY A 97 0.90 -17.99 6.08
N LEU A 98 0.46 -17.82 7.34
CA LEU A 98 -0.52 -18.71 7.96
C LEU A 98 -1.92 -18.55 7.35
N GLY A 99 -2.33 -17.30 7.08
CA GLY A 99 -3.63 -16.99 6.49
C GLY A 99 -3.73 -17.38 5.01
N GLY A 100 -2.64 -17.29 4.26
CA GLY A 100 -2.63 -17.44 2.81
C GLY A 100 -3.42 -16.34 2.10
N LEU A 101 -3.58 -15.17 2.72
CA LEU A 101 -4.43 -14.08 2.24
C LEU A 101 -3.68 -12.74 2.27
N CYS A 102 -3.37 -12.20 1.10
CA CYS A 102 -2.77 -10.86 0.99
C CYS A 102 -3.81 -9.76 1.33
N PRO A 103 -3.42 -8.61 1.90
CA PRO A 103 -4.36 -7.55 2.31
C PRO A 103 -5.20 -6.98 1.15
N GLY A 104 -4.61 -6.82 -0.04
CA GLY A 104 -5.34 -6.35 -1.23
C GLY A 104 -6.41 -7.33 -1.70
N PRO A 105 -6.03 -8.58 -2.04
CA PRO A 105 -6.96 -9.66 -2.33
C PRO A 105 -7.95 -9.95 -1.21
N ALA A 106 -7.59 -9.79 0.07
CA ALA A 106 -8.53 -10.02 1.18
C ALA A 106 -9.73 -9.07 1.13
N ILE A 107 -9.50 -7.80 0.77
CA ILE A 107 -10.57 -6.81 0.58
C ILE A 107 -11.43 -7.18 -0.64
N ALA A 108 -10.81 -7.59 -1.75
CA ALA A 108 -11.55 -8.04 -2.94
C ALA A 108 -12.36 -9.33 -2.67
N SER A 109 -11.77 -10.29 -1.95
CA SER A 109 -12.37 -11.56 -1.56
C SER A 109 -13.50 -11.38 -0.56
N LEU A 110 -13.55 -10.27 0.19
CA LEU A 110 -14.70 -9.95 1.04
C LEU A 110 -15.99 -9.79 0.20
N ALA A 111 -15.88 -9.31 -1.04
CA ALA A 111 -17.00 -9.20 -1.97
C ALA A 111 -17.36 -10.54 -2.64
N LEU A 112 -16.41 -11.48 -2.76
CA LEU A 112 -16.60 -12.76 -3.46
C LEU A 112 -16.97 -13.92 -2.52
N LYS A 113 -16.22 -14.08 -1.43
CA LYS A 113 -16.36 -15.16 -0.42
C LYS A 113 -16.18 -14.59 1.00
N PRO A 114 -17.21 -13.88 1.53
CA PRO A 114 -17.09 -13.15 2.79
C PRO A 114 -16.76 -14.04 3.98
N ILE A 115 -17.28 -15.27 4.05
CA ILE A 115 -17.08 -16.19 5.18
C ILE A 115 -15.59 -16.50 5.44
N HIS A 116 -14.78 -16.65 4.40
CA HIS A 116 -13.35 -16.97 4.54
C HIS A 116 -12.46 -15.73 4.67
N ALA A 117 -12.87 -14.59 4.09
CA ALA A 117 -12.12 -13.34 4.14
C ALA A 117 -12.40 -12.51 5.39
N ALA A 118 -13.62 -12.57 5.94
CA ALA A 118 -14.05 -11.80 7.11
C ALA A 118 -13.15 -11.98 8.34
N PRO A 119 -12.76 -13.19 8.79
CA PRO A 119 -11.92 -13.32 9.98
C PRO A 119 -10.54 -12.68 9.79
N PHE A 120 -9.94 -12.79 8.61
CA PHE A 120 -8.67 -12.15 8.29
C PHE A 120 -8.80 -10.62 8.28
N VAL A 121 -9.82 -10.09 7.60
CA VAL A 121 -10.06 -8.64 7.51
C VAL A 121 -10.39 -8.05 8.88
N LEU A 122 -11.21 -8.72 9.68
CA LEU A 122 -11.55 -8.29 11.04
C LEU A 122 -10.33 -8.29 11.95
N ALA A 123 -9.48 -9.33 11.90
CA ALA A 123 -8.23 -9.38 12.64
C ALA A 123 -7.26 -8.26 12.20
N MET A 124 -7.16 -7.99 10.90
CA MET A 124 -6.36 -6.89 10.35
C MET A 124 -6.87 -5.52 10.85
N LEU A 125 -8.19 -5.29 10.77
CA LEU A 125 -8.83 -4.07 11.27
C LEU A 125 -8.65 -3.92 12.78
N ALA A 126 -8.80 -5.01 13.55
CA ALA A 126 -8.56 -5.02 14.98
C ALA A 126 -7.11 -4.68 15.31
N GLY A 127 -6.13 -5.25 14.61
CA GLY A 127 -4.71 -4.92 14.78
C GLY A 127 -4.40 -3.45 14.49
N MET A 128 -4.92 -2.90 13.40
CA MET A 128 -4.80 -1.46 13.09
C MET A 128 -5.51 -0.60 14.15
N ALA A 129 -6.66 -1.06 14.64
CA ALA A 129 -7.43 -0.41 15.68
C ALA A 129 -6.76 -0.49 17.07
N LEU A 130 -5.98 -1.53 17.34
CA LEU A 130 -5.19 -1.67 18.56
C LEU A 130 -3.94 -0.79 18.48
N ASN A 131 -3.28 -0.74 17.34
CA ASN A 131 -2.09 0.10 17.14
C ASN A 131 -2.37 1.60 17.31
N ARG A 132 -3.60 2.06 17.01
CA ARG A 132 -4.02 3.45 17.29
C ARG A 132 -4.27 3.74 18.78
N PHE A 133 -4.55 2.71 19.60
CA PHE A 133 -4.81 2.86 21.04
C PHE A 133 -3.62 2.46 21.90
N ALA A 134 -2.67 1.69 21.37
CA ALA A 134 -1.40 1.44 22.02
C ALA A 134 -0.78 2.81 22.36
N PRO A 135 -0.48 3.08 23.65
CA PRO A 135 0.28 4.26 24.00
C PRO A 135 1.51 4.26 23.10
N SER A 136 1.77 5.38 22.45
CA SER A 136 3.01 5.62 21.74
C SER A 136 4.18 5.70 22.73
N GLY A 137 4.37 4.67 23.57
CA GLY A 137 5.62 4.39 24.22
C GLY A 137 6.65 4.26 23.11
N THR A 138 7.50 5.29 23.03
CA THR A 138 8.60 5.45 22.08
C THR A 138 8.20 5.40 20.60
N ALA A 139 7.18 6.17 20.19
CA ALA A 139 7.16 6.67 18.82
C ALA A 139 7.89 8.02 18.83
N GLY A 140 9.14 8.02 18.36
CA GLY A 140 9.94 9.23 18.24
C GLY A 140 9.14 10.33 17.56
N THR A 141 8.89 11.39 18.33
CA THR A 141 8.51 12.72 17.88
C THR A 141 9.37 13.15 16.71
N SER A 142 8.94 12.94 15.46
CA SER A 142 9.50 13.65 14.31
C SER A 142 8.65 13.51 13.05
N GLN A 143 7.38 13.92 13.09
CA GLN A 143 6.66 14.24 11.85
C GLN A 143 5.74 15.46 11.93
N ARG A 144 5.76 16.20 13.05
CA ARG A 144 4.91 17.38 13.30
C ARG A 144 5.71 18.66 13.56
N ALA A 145 6.72 18.96 12.75
CA ALA A 145 7.38 20.28 12.78
C ALA A 145 8.24 20.52 11.54
N LYS A 146 7.64 20.98 10.43
CA LYS A 146 8.19 22.00 9.51
C LYS A 146 7.32 22.10 8.25
N GLY A 147 6.26 22.89 8.36
CA GLY A 147 5.45 23.36 7.23
C GLY A 147 4.76 24.70 7.49
N THR A 148 5.10 25.38 8.58
CA THR A 148 4.65 26.74 8.92
C THR A 148 5.88 27.63 9.02
N SER A 149 5.86 28.79 8.35
CA SER A 149 6.97 29.74 8.08
C SER A 149 7.69 29.42 6.77
N SER A 150 7.39 30.06 5.65
CA SER A 150 7.56 31.50 5.45
C SER A 150 6.55 32.05 4.45
N HIS A 151 5.60 32.80 4.99
CA HIS A 151 4.86 33.84 4.30
C HIS A 151 5.86 34.93 3.91
N ARG A 152 6.24 35.04 2.63
CA ARG A 152 6.91 36.24 2.11
C ARG A 152 5.83 37.07 1.42
N PRO A 153 5.33 38.17 2.02
CA PRO A 153 4.49 39.11 1.27
C PRO A 153 5.33 39.73 0.15
N PRO A 154 4.80 39.93 -1.06
CA PRO A 154 5.48 40.79 -2.04
C PRO A 154 5.56 42.20 -1.45
N ALA A 155 6.79 42.69 -1.35
CA ALA A 155 7.08 44.05 -0.94
C ALA A 155 6.40 45.04 -1.91
N SER A 156 5.56 45.89 -1.33
CA SER A 156 5.30 47.28 -1.69
C SER A 156 5.89 47.77 -3.02
N GLU A 157 5.01 47.94 -3.98
CA GLU A 157 4.81 49.19 -4.71
C GLU A 157 5.35 50.42 -3.94
N THR A 158 6.33 51.12 -4.52
CA THR A 158 6.57 52.58 -4.40
C THR A 158 7.87 52.96 -5.12
N GLN A 159 7.71 53.66 -6.26
CA GLN A 159 8.60 54.68 -6.85
C GLN A 159 10.03 54.28 -7.25
N ARG A 160 10.60 54.73 -8.38
CA ARG A 160 10.59 56.02 -9.09
C ARG A 160 11.32 55.71 -10.41
N GLY A 161 10.97 56.24 -11.57
CA GLY A 161 10.92 57.65 -11.95
C GLY A 161 11.55 57.76 -13.33
#